data_AF-A0A9P0JRZ8-F1
#
_entry.id   AF-A0A9P0JRZ8-F1
#
_cell.length_a   1.000
_cell.length_b   1.000
_cell.length_c   1.000
_cell.angle_alpha   90.00
_cell.angle_beta   90.00
_cell.angle_gamma   90.00
#
_symmetry.space_group_name_H-M   'P 1'
#
loop_
_entity.id
_entity.type
_entity.pdbx_description
1 polymer ?
#
loop_
_entity_poly.entity_id
_entity_poly.type
_entity_poly.pdbx_seq_one_letter_code
_entity_poly.pdbx_strand_id
1 'polypeptide(L)'
;MGNVNAMLVLQPGFPYEDSVLQVVEGDPSTSVRQIEASTGVPKRIAHQILRKNEHHPYHVQRVKSLKPRDYLPRVEFCQTMLQIHWTDPRFLEKILWTDESTFKKKWFYESTHLTRLVCRKFTFDE
;
A
#
# COMPACT_ATOMS: atom_id res chain seq x y z
N MET A 1 -20.19 19.76 -38.06
CA MET A 1 -21.21 19.04 -37.26
C MET A 1 -20.50 17.97 -36.44
N GLY A 2 -20.52 18.11 -35.10
CA GLY A 2 -20.25 17.06 -34.10
C GLY A 2 -18.82 16.50 -34.05
N ASN A 3 -18.15 16.36 -32.90
CA ASN A 3 -18.56 16.62 -31.54
C ASN A 3 -17.30 16.71 -30.66
N VAL A 4 -17.34 17.65 -29.72
CA VAL A 4 -16.33 17.94 -28.70
C VAL A 4 -16.34 16.84 -27.63
N ASN A 5 -15.58 15.77 -27.80
CA ASN A 5 -15.33 14.82 -26.70
C ASN A 5 -14.00 15.11 -26.02
N ALA A 6 -13.85 16.34 -25.54
CA ALA A 6 -13.07 16.63 -24.34
C ALA A 6 -14.02 16.54 -23.15
N MET A 7 -14.52 15.34 -22.85
CA MET A 7 -15.23 15.08 -21.61
C MET A 7 -14.17 14.90 -20.51
N LEU A 8 -13.55 16.02 -20.13
CA LEU A 8 -12.98 16.17 -18.80
C LEU A 8 -14.12 15.89 -17.84
N VAL A 9 -14.11 14.69 -17.28
CA VAL A 9 -14.98 14.31 -16.18
C VAL A 9 -14.56 15.19 -15.00
N LEU A 10 -15.13 16.40 -14.93
CA LEU A 10 -15.24 17.15 -13.69
C LEU A 10 -16.17 16.35 -12.80
N GLN A 11 -15.63 15.34 -12.11
CA GLN A 11 -16.32 14.81 -10.94
C GLN A 11 -16.54 16.00 -10.00
N PRO A 12 -17.75 16.23 -9.49
CA PRO A 12 -17.94 17.25 -8.47
C PRO A 12 -17.09 16.83 -7.28
N GLY A 13 -15.91 17.44 -7.16
CA GLY A 13 -15.04 17.26 -6.02
C GLY A 13 -15.85 17.65 -4.80
N PHE A 14 -15.83 16.81 -3.77
CA PHE A 14 -16.32 17.30 -2.49
C PHE A 14 -15.47 18.53 -2.15
N PRO A 15 -16.03 19.67 -1.70
CA PRO A 15 -15.23 20.87 -1.43
C PRO A 15 -14.19 20.67 -0.32
N TYR A 16 -14.25 19.52 0.36
CA TYR A 16 -13.35 19.06 1.42
C TYR A 16 -12.45 17.88 0.99
N GLU A 17 -12.49 17.46 -0.29
CA GLU A 17 -11.70 16.34 -0.82
C GLU A 17 -10.19 16.58 -0.63
N ASP A 18 -9.71 17.75 -1.05
CA ASP A 18 -8.29 18.12 -0.93
C ASP A 18 -7.81 18.15 0.52
N SER A 19 -8.63 18.70 1.43
CA SER A 19 -8.31 18.76 2.86
C SER A 19 -8.18 17.37 3.48
N VAL A 20 -9.01 16.42 3.06
CA VAL A 20 -8.94 15.03 3.55
C VAL A 20 -7.71 14.33 2.98
N LEU A 21 -7.42 14.50 1.69
CA LEU A 21 -6.26 13.87 1.04
C LEU A 21 -4.94 14.39 1.60
N GLN A 22 -4.82 15.70 1.83
CA GLN A 22 -3.60 16.30 2.40
C GLN A 22 -3.24 15.72 3.76
N VAL A 23 -4.23 15.44 4.62
CA VAL A 23 -4.02 14.83 5.93
C VAL A 23 -3.50 13.39 5.79
N VAL A 24 -4.03 12.63 4.84
CA VAL A 24 -3.61 11.24 4.59
C VAL A 24 -2.24 11.16 3.93
N GLU A 25 -1.90 12.10 3.06
CA GLU A 25 -0.55 12.19 2.46
C GLU A 25 0.52 12.54 3.48
N GLY A 26 0.22 13.44 4.42
CA GLY A 26 1.14 13.81 5.50
C GLY A 26 1.40 12.67 6.49
N ASP A 27 0.35 11.91 6.82
CA ASP A 27 0.46 10.72 7.65
C ASP A 27 -0.49 9.61 7.18
N PRO A 28 0.03 8.61 6.43
CA PRO A 28 -0.74 7.46 5.99
C PRO A 28 -1.26 6.62 7.16
N SER A 29 -0.82 6.84 8.41
CA SER A 29 -1.34 6.13 9.57
C SER A 29 -2.65 6.70 10.12
N THR A 30 -3.11 7.83 9.57
CA THR A 30 -4.24 8.57 10.10
C THR A 30 -5.54 7.79 10.01
N SER A 31 -6.22 7.64 11.15
CA SER A 31 -7.52 6.98 11.19
C SER A 31 -8.64 7.90 10.69
N VAL A 32 -9.73 7.34 10.17
CA VAL A 32 -10.89 8.13 9.73
C VAL A 32 -11.52 8.97 10.85
N ARG A 33 -11.38 8.54 12.11
CA ARG A 33 -11.81 9.34 13.28
C ARG A 33 -10.96 10.60 13.45
N GLN A 34 -9.66 10.48 13.20
CA GLN A 34 -8.70 11.57 13.31
C GLN A 34 -8.82 12.54 12.13
N ILE A 35 -9.18 12.03 10.94
CA ILE A 35 -9.60 12.87 9.81
C ILE A 35 -10.83 13.71 10.19
N GLU A 36 -11.87 13.11 10.77
CA GLU A 36 -13.05 13.87 11.21
C GLU A 36 -12.68 14.93 12.27
N ALA A 37 -11.83 14.60 13.23
CA ALA A 37 -11.40 15.54 14.27
C ALA A 37 -10.55 16.71 13.73
N SER A 38 -9.75 16.48 12.68
CA SER A 38 -8.86 17.49 12.08
C SER A 38 -9.54 18.35 11.01
N THR A 39 -10.39 17.75 10.18
CA THR A 39 -11.03 18.41 9.02
C THR A 39 -12.49 18.79 9.27
N GLY A 40 -13.12 18.27 10.33
CA GLY A 40 -14.55 18.43 10.59
C GLY A 40 -15.45 17.64 9.65
N VAL A 41 -14.88 16.86 8.72
CA VAL A 41 -15.62 16.09 7.72
C VAL A 41 -16.19 14.83 8.38
N PRO A 42 -17.51 14.57 8.28
CA PRO A 42 -18.11 13.38 8.84
C PRO A 42 -17.43 12.10 8.32
N LYS A 43 -17.20 11.11 9.19
CA LYS A 43 -16.52 9.85 8.82
C LYS A 43 -17.03 9.20 7.54
N ARG A 44 -18.35 9.25 7.31
CA ARG A 44 -18.98 8.67 6.11
C ARG A 44 -18.46 9.30 4.82
N ILE A 45 -18.33 10.62 4.79
CA ILE A 45 -17.85 11.37 3.63
C ILE A 45 -16.35 11.15 3.45
N ALA A 46 -15.57 11.20 4.55
CA ALA A 46 -14.16 10.87 4.51
C ALA A 46 -13.92 9.44 3.97
N HIS A 47 -14.70 8.45 4.40
CA HIS A 47 -14.64 7.09 3.85
C HIS A 47 -14.94 7.02 2.35
N GLN A 48 -15.90 7.81 1.86
CA GLN A 48 -16.25 7.86 0.43
C GLN A 48 -15.11 8.47 -0.39
N ILE A 49 -14.51 9.56 0.09
CA ILE A 49 -13.35 10.22 -0.53
C ILE A 49 -12.16 9.27 -0.60
N LEU A 50 -11.83 8.57 0.50
CA LEU A 50 -10.73 7.62 0.53
C LEU A 50 -10.96 6.46 -0.45
N ARG A 51 -12.18 5.93 -0.51
CA ARG A 51 -12.51 4.84 -1.45
C ARG A 51 -12.43 5.28 -2.91
N LYS A 52 -12.85 6.51 -3.23
CA LYS A 52 -12.77 7.10 -4.57
C LYS A 52 -11.31 7.27 -5.02
N ASN A 53 -10.43 7.63 -4.09
CA ASN A 53 -9.00 7.84 -4.35
C ASN A 53 -8.14 6.59 -4.07
N GLU A 54 -8.75 5.41 -4.04
CA GLU A 54 -8.07 4.10 -3.88
C GLU A 54 -7.19 3.99 -2.62
N HIS A 55 -7.57 4.71 -1.58
CA HIS A 55 -6.97 4.68 -0.28
C HIS A 55 -7.61 3.58 0.58
N HIS A 56 -6.85 2.53 0.86
CA HIS A 56 -7.33 1.35 1.56
C HIS A 56 -6.76 1.21 2.97
N PRO A 57 -7.56 0.75 3.94
CA PRO A 57 -7.05 0.35 5.24
C PRO A 57 -5.99 -0.75 5.09
N TYR A 58 -4.79 -0.49 5.57
CA TYR A 58 -3.68 -1.43 5.63
C TYR A 58 -3.12 -1.46 7.06
N HIS A 59 -2.51 -2.59 7.44
CA HIS A 59 -1.79 -2.70 8.70
C HIS A 59 -0.34 -3.04 8.37
N VAL A 60 0.57 -2.10 8.59
CA VAL A 60 2.00 -2.28 8.35
C VAL A 60 2.53 -3.23 9.42
N GLN A 61 2.55 -4.51 9.08
CA GLN A 61 3.19 -5.52 9.90
C GLN A 61 4.68 -5.55 9.56
N ARG A 62 5.54 -5.12 10.50
CA ARG A 62 6.97 -5.37 10.41
C ARG A 62 7.25 -6.83 10.76
N VAL A 63 7.05 -7.74 9.80
CA VAL A 63 7.18 -9.20 10.01
C VAL A 63 8.66 -9.62 10.18
N LYS A 64 9.62 -8.79 9.78
CA LYS A 64 11.06 -9.04 9.95
C LYS A 64 11.77 -7.80 10.50
N SER A 65 12.45 -7.93 11.62
CA SER A 65 13.34 -6.89 12.17
C SER A 65 14.64 -6.87 11.38
N LEU A 66 14.62 -6.24 10.20
CA LEU A 66 15.84 -5.99 9.42
C LEU A 66 16.82 -5.17 10.26
N LYS A 67 18.03 -5.69 10.43
CA LYS A 67 19.11 -4.96 11.08
C LYS A 67 19.83 -4.11 10.03
N PRO A 68 20.45 -2.98 10.41
CA PRO A 68 21.22 -2.14 9.49
C PRO A 68 22.24 -2.90 8.62
N ARG A 69 22.88 -3.92 9.21
CA ARG A 69 23.83 -4.80 8.53
C ARG A 69 23.22 -5.64 7.40
N ASP A 70 21.91 -5.86 7.40
CA ASP A 70 21.22 -6.73 6.44
C ASP A 70 20.80 -5.96 5.18
N TYR A 71 20.83 -4.62 5.17
CA TYR A 71 20.36 -3.83 4.04
C TYR A 71 21.24 -3.97 2.80
N LEU A 72 22.56 -3.77 2.96
CA LEU A 72 23.49 -3.83 1.84
C LEU A 72 23.55 -5.22 1.18
N PRO A 73 23.70 -6.33 1.93
CA PRO A 73 23.71 -7.67 1.32
C PRO A 73 22.43 -8.02 0.57
N ARG A 74 21.28 -7.49 1.01
CA ARG A 74 19.99 -7.70 0.31
C ARG A 74 19.94 -6.96 -1.02
N VAL A 75 20.42 -5.72 -1.06
CA VAL A 75 20.47 -4.94 -2.31
C VAL A 75 21.42 -5.60 -3.30
N GLU A 76 22.61 -5.99 -2.84
CA GLU A 76 23.60 -6.70 -3.66
C GLU A 76 23.05 -8.02 -4.20
N PHE A 77 22.36 -8.80 -3.37
CA PHE A 77 21.68 -10.02 -3.80
C PHE A 77 20.66 -9.75 -4.91
N CYS A 78 19.78 -8.75 -4.72
CA CYS A 78 18.78 -8.38 -5.72
C CYS A 78 19.41 -7.93 -7.04
N GLN A 79 20.44 -7.08 -6.98
CA GLN A 79 21.16 -6.61 -8.16
C GLN A 79 21.84 -7.76 -8.92
N THR A 80 22.50 -8.65 -8.19
CA THR A 80 23.12 -9.85 -8.75
C THR A 80 22.07 -10.72 -9.43
N MET A 81 20.93 -10.93 -8.77
CA MET A 81 19.84 -11.74 -9.32
C MET A 81 19.24 -11.16 -10.60
N LEU A 82 19.07 -9.83 -10.65
CA LEU A 82 18.60 -9.12 -11.84
C LEU A 82 19.60 -9.27 -13.00
N GLN A 83 20.90 -9.14 -12.73
CA GLN A 83 21.93 -9.30 -13.76
C GLN A 83 21.96 -10.74 -14.31
N ILE A 84 21.83 -11.74 -13.44
CA ILE A 84 21.74 -13.14 -13.88
C ILE A 84 20.46 -13.35 -14.70
N HIS A 85 19.33 -12.79 -14.30
CA HIS A 85 18.07 -12.88 -15.03
C HIS A 85 18.15 -12.25 -16.43
N TRP A 86 18.84 -11.11 -16.57
CA TRP A 86 19.08 -10.51 -17.89
C TRP A 86 19.96 -11.37 -18.80
N THR A 87 20.86 -12.16 -18.22
CA THR A 87 21.75 -13.05 -18.97
C THR A 87 21.05 -14.36 -19.34
N ASP A 88 20.28 -14.94 -18.42
CA ASP A 88 19.46 -16.12 -18.64
C ASP A 88 18.09 -15.93 -17.97
N PRO A 89 17.05 -15.57 -18.75
CA PRO A 89 15.71 -15.37 -18.22
C PRO A 89 15.12 -16.61 -17.54
N ARG A 90 15.56 -17.82 -17.93
CA ARG A 90 15.10 -19.09 -17.36
C ARG A 90 15.90 -19.52 -16.14
N PHE A 91 16.85 -18.72 -15.68
CA PHE A 91 17.67 -19.05 -14.51
C PHE A 91 16.82 -19.31 -13.26
N LEU A 92 15.80 -18.50 -13.02
CA LEU A 92 14.91 -18.64 -11.87
C LEU A 92 14.14 -19.97 -11.85
N GLU A 93 13.85 -20.53 -13.03
CA GLU A 93 13.17 -21.83 -13.16
C GLU A 93 14.07 -23.00 -12.75
N LYS A 94 15.39 -22.81 -12.77
CA LYS A 94 16.38 -23.84 -12.42
C LYS A 94 16.67 -23.88 -10.92
N ILE A 95 16.13 -22.94 -10.13
CA ILE A 95 16.38 -22.83 -8.70
C ILE A 95 15.31 -23.59 -7.93
N LEU A 96 15.75 -24.59 -7.16
CA LEU A 96 14.90 -25.24 -6.17
C LEU A 96 14.93 -24.44 -4.87
N TRP A 97 13.81 -23.78 -4.55
CA TRP A 97 13.65 -23.06 -3.29
C TRP A 97 13.22 -24.03 -2.19
N THR A 98 14.03 -24.16 -1.16
CA THR A 98 13.69 -24.93 0.05
C THR A 98 13.57 -23.99 1.24
N ASP A 99 12.46 -24.06 1.97
CA ASP A 99 12.28 -23.38 3.25
C ASP A 99 12.07 -24.44 4.35
N GLU A 100 12.75 -24.27 5.49
CA GLU A 100 12.53 -25.10 6.66
C GLU A 100 11.27 -24.61 7.39
N SER A 101 10.11 -25.10 6.98
CA SER A 101 8.87 -24.81 7.71
C SER A 101 8.79 -25.64 9.01
N THR A 102 8.82 -24.98 10.17
CA THR A 102 8.57 -25.63 11.46
C THR A 102 7.07 -25.60 11.77
N PHE A 103 6.38 -26.73 11.62
CA PHE A 103 4.97 -26.85 12.01
C PHE A 103 4.81 -26.81 13.54
N LYS A 104 4.36 -25.67 14.08
CA LYS A 104 3.98 -25.54 15.51
C LYS A 104 2.45 -25.68 15.65
N LYS A 105 1.98 -26.59 16.52
CA LYS A 105 0.56 -26.93 16.79
C LYS A 105 -0.26 -25.83 17.50
N LYS A 106 -0.08 -24.53 17.21
CA LYS A 106 -0.74 -23.45 17.99
C LYS A 106 -1.19 -22.26 17.12
N TRP A 107 -2.31 -22.39 16.41
CA TRP A 107 -2.91 -21.26 15.67
C TRP A 107 -4.44 -21.22 15.80
N PHE A 108 -4.93 -20.92 17.00
CA PHE A 108 -6.30 -20.42 17.21
C PHE A 108 -6.19 -19.11 18.02
N TYR A 109 -7.20 -18.25 17.87
CA TYR A 109 -7.52 -16.98 18.55
C TYR A 109 -6.99 -15.66 17.93
N GLU A 110 -7.93 -15.02 17.23
CA GLU A 110 -8.29 -13.59 17.13
C GLU A 110 -7.23 -12.50 16.87
N SER A 111 -7.46 -11.68 15.83
CA SER A 111 -6.91 -10.33 15.73
C SER A 111 -8.03 -9.29 15.51
N THR A 112 -8.55 -8.75 16.60
CA THR A 112 -9.48 -7.61 16.60
C THR A 112 -8.84 -6.40 17.27
N HIS A 113 -7.92 -5.71 16.58
CA HIS A 113 -7.65 -4.29 16.85
C HIS A 113 -7.22 -3.58 15.54
N LEU A 114 -8.21 -2.97 14.89
CA LEU A 114 -8.04 -2.18 13.66
C LEU A 114 -7.49 -0.77 13.98
N THR A 115 -6.17 -0.63 14.13
CA THR A 115 -5.50 0.63 13.81
C THR A 115 -5.37 0.70 12.29
N ARG A 116 -6.35 1.35 11.65
CA ARG A 116 -6.41 1.48 10.19
C ARG A 116 -5.41 2.55 9.74
N LEU A 117 -4.28 2.11 9.21
CA LEU A 117 -3.44 2.94 8.34
C LEU A 117 -4.13 2.97 6.98
N VAL A 118 -3.98 4.03 6.21
CA VAL A 118 -4.57 4.24 4.89
C VAL A 118 -3.44 4.35 3.88
N CYS A 119 -3.31 3.38 2.98
CA CYS A 119 -2.31 3.41 1.91
C CYS A 119 -3.01 3.51 0.55
N ARG A 120 -2.47 4.34 -0.35
CA ARG A 120 -2.89 4.33 -1.76
C ARG A 120 -2.41 2.99 -2.34
N LYS A 121 -3.26 2.29 -3.10
CA LYS A 121 -2.76 1.17 -3.90
C LYS A 121 -1.65 1.70 -4.81
N PHE A 122 -0.44 1.21 -4.60
CA PHE A 122 0.65 1.39 -5.53
C PHE A 122 0.27 0.60 -6.79
N THR A 123 -0.28 1.28 -7.80
CA THR A 123 -0.26 0.79 -9.17
C THR A 123 1.16 1.04 -9.68
N PHE A 124 1.82 -0.03 -10.13
CA PHE A 124 3.05 0.08 -10.88
C PHE A 124 2.63 0.63 -12.25
N ASP A 125 2.82 1.92 -12.48
CA ASP A 125 2.67 2.49 -13.81
C ASP A 125 3.92 2.06 -14.62
N GLU A 126 3.68 1.41 -15.76
CA GLU A 126 4.70 1.08 -16.77
C GLU A 126 5.29 2.31 -17.45
#